data_AF-A0A3C0J2A6-F1
#
_entry.id   AF-A0A3C0J2A6-F1
#
_cell.length_a   1.000
_cell.length_b   1.000
_cell.length_c   1.000
_cell.angle_alpha   90.00
_cell.angle_beta   90.00
_cell.angle_gamma   90.00
#
_symmetry.space_group_name_H-M   'P 1'
#
loop_
_entity.id
_entity.type
_entity.pdbx_description
1 polymer ?
#
loop_
_entity_poly.entity_id
_entity_poly.type
_entity_poly.pdbx_seq_one_letter_code
_entity_poly.pdbx_strand_id
1 'polypeptide(L)' 'MRLLMVGYSTRGFGECFGLSDLARKAEWSLVTLDYFGDSDGQLWGESLSLGRDFGHLGYSPEGLAEAAAAID' A
#
# COMPACT_ATOMS: atom_id res chain seq x y z
N MET A 1 0.86 1.09 -14.56
CA MET A 1 2.04 1.15 -13.66
C MET A 1 1.56 0.94 -12.22
N ARG A 2 2.38 0.41 -11.31
CA ARG A 2 1.98 0.24 -9.89
C ARG A 2 2.61 1.33 -9.04
N LEU A 3 1.82 1.98 -8.20
CA LEU A 3 2.28 2.88 -7.16
C LEU A 3 2.21 2.15 -5.83
N LEU A 4 3.37 1.88 -5.23
CA LEU A 4 3.46 1.36 -3.87
C LEU A 4 3.50 2.51 -2.87
N MET A 5 2.60 2.48 -1.90
CA MET A 5 2.52 3.44 -0.80
C MET A 5 2.73 2.72 0.53
N VAL A 6 3.80 3.07 1.23
CA VAL A 6 4.18 2.46 2.50
C VAL A 6 3.97 3.46 3.62
N GLY A 7 3.31 3.05 4.70
CA GLY A 7 3.11 3.94 5.84
C GLY A 7 2.44 3.29 7.03
N TYR A 8 2.48 3.99 8.17
CA TYR A 8 1.80 3.56 9.39
C TYR A 8 0.26 3.58 9.24
N SER A 9 -0.25 4.55 8.50
CA SER A 9 -1.62 4.59 7.97
C SER A 9 -1.59 5.21 6.57
N THR A 10 -2.23 4.56 5.61
CA THR A 10 -2.19 4.94 4.19
C THR A 10 -3.54 5.41 3.65
N ARG A 11 -4.62 5.27 4.43
CA ARG A 11 -6.00 5.52 4.00
C ARG A 11 -6.22 6.85 3.31
N GLY A 12 -5.89 7.97 3.98
CA GLY A 12 -6.19 9.30 3.44
C GLY A 12 -5.47 9.58 2.13
N PHE A 13 -4.25 9.07 1.98
CA PHE A 13 -3.51 9.15 0.72
C PHE A 13 -4.07 8.22 -0.35
N GLY A 14 -4.52 7.02 0.02
CA GLY A 14 -5.17 6.09 -0.89
C GLY A 14 -6.47 6.66 -1.48
N GLU A 15 -7.29 7.31 -0.65
CA GLU A 15 -8.49 8.03 -1.12
C GLU A 15 -8.14 9.18 -2.07
N CYS A 16 -7.15 10.00 -1.72
CA CYS A 16 -6.68 11.07 -2.60
C CYS A 16 -6.18 10.52 -3.95
N PHE A 17 -5.47 9.39 -3.95
CA PHE A 17 -5.05 8.72 -5.18
C PHE A 17 -6.26 8.23 -5.99
N GLY A 18 -7.22 7.54 -5.35
CA GLY A 18 -8.41 7.01 -6.02
C GLY A 18 -9.28 8.09 -6.69
N LEU A 19 -9.27 9.30 -6.12
CA LEU A 19 -9.95 10.46 -6.70
C LEU A 19 -9.14 11.20 -7.77
N SER A 20 -7.86 10.88 -7.94
CA SER A 20 -6.97 11.54 -8.90
C SER A 20 -7.24 11.09 -10.34
N ASP A 21 -6.79 11.92 -11.29
CA ASP A 21 -6.84 11.61 -12.72
C ASP A 21 -6.04 10.35 -13.09
N LEU A 22 -4.94 10.08 -12.39
CA LEU A 22 -4.06 8.92 -12.64
C LEU A 22 -4.80 7.60 -12.39
N ALA A 23 -5.61 7.55 -11.34
CA ALA A 23 -6.45 6.41 -11.03
C ALA A 23 -7.63 6.30 -12.00
N ARG A 24 -8.34 7.42 -12.26
CA ARG A 24 -9.53 7.45 -13.14
C ARG A 24 -9.24 7.06 -14.58
N LYS A 25 -8.05 7.39 -15.08
CA LYS A 25 -7.58 7.01 -16.43
C LYS A 25 -6.98 5.61 -16.48
N ALA A 26 -6.97 4.88 -15.36
CA ALA A 26 -6.36 3.56 -15.22
C ALA A 26 -4.88 3.50 -15.66
N GLU A 27 -4.17 4.62 -15.60
CA GLU A 27 -2.75 4.69 -15.92
C GLU A 27 -1.90 4.04 -14.82
N TRP A 28 -2.39 4.16 -13.59
CA TRP A 28 -1.75 3.64 -12.37
C TRP A 28 -2.73 2.86 -11.52
N SER A 29 -2.24 1.81 -10.87
CA SER A 29 -2.93 1.09 -9.81
C SER A 29 -2.21 1.30 -8.48
N LEU A 30 -2.96 1.44 -7.39
CA LEU A 30 -2.42 1.61 -6.05
C LEU A 30 -2.24 0.27 -5.35
N VAL A 31 -1.10 0.14 -4.68
CA VAL A 31 -0.84 -0.88 -3.67
C VAL A 31 -0.44 -0.17 -2.39
N THR A 32 -1.13 -0.44 -1.28
CA THR A 32 -0.76 0.09 0.03
C THR A 32 -0.13 -1.00 0.87
N LEU A 33 0.99 -0.70 1.52
CA LEU A 33 1.57 -1.48 2.59
C LEU A 33 1.37 -0.72 3.89
N ASP A 34 0.27 -1.02 4.56
CA ASP A 34 -0.19 -0.38 5.78
C ASP A 34 0.30 -1.14 7.02
N TYR A 35 0.59 -0.46 8.13
CA TYR A 35 1.01 -1.17 9.34
C TYR A 35 -0.13 -2.01 9.94
N PHE A 36 -1.33 -1.44 10.03
CA PHE A 36 -2.48 -2.08 10.66
C PHE A 36 -3.31 -2.93 9.69
N GLY A 37 -3.20 -2.66 8.39
CA GLY A 37 -4.02 -3.34 7.38
C GLY A 37 -5.43 -2.81 7.37
N ASP A 38 -5.59 -1.54 6.97
CA ASP A 38 -6.89 -0.91 6.85
C ASP A 38 -7.74 -1.62 5.78
N SER A 39 -8.85 -2.23 6.20
CA SER A 39 -9.78 -2.96 5.34
C SER A 39 -10.48 -2.04 4.35
N ASP A 40 -10.70 -0.78 4.71
CA ASP A 40 -11.32 0.22 3.83
C ASP A 40 -10.39 0.60 2.66
N GLY A 41 -9.08 0.35 2.80
CA GLY A 41 -8.09 0.62 1.74
C GLY A 41 -8.35 -0.16 0.45
N GLN A 42 -9.04 -1.30 0.54
CA GLN A 42 -9.41 -2.12 -0.61
C GLN A 42 -10.35 -1.41 -1.60
N LEU A 43 -11.01 -0.34 -1.18
CA LEU A 43 -11.85 0.48 -2.06
C LEU A 43 -11.05 1.22 -3.13
N TRP A 44 -9.77 1.49 -2.86
CA TRP A 44 -8.93 2.36 -3.70
C TRP A 44 -7.80 1.61 -4.41
N GLY A 45 -7.55 0.35 -4.04
CA GLY A 45 -6.49 -0.46 -4.59
C GLY A 45 -6.24 -1.73 -3.79
N GLU A 46 -5.09 -2.37 -4.03
CA GLU A 46 -4.65 -3.50 -3.23
C GLU A 46 -4.15 -3.01 -1.86
N SER A 47 -4.57 -3.67 -0.77
CA SER A 47 -4.17 -3.29 0.59
C SER A 47 -3.52 -4.47 1.33
N LEU A 48 -2.21 -4.34 1.52
CA LEU A 48 -1.36 -5.25 2.26
C LEU A 48 -1.05 -4.68 3.65
N SER A 49 -0.75 -5.58 4.58
CA SER A 49 -0.36 -5.25 5.94
C SER A 49 1.01 -5.82 6.24
N LEU A 50 1.90 -5.00 6.79
CA LEU A 50 3.23 -5.50 7.19
C LEU A 50 3.12 -6.57 8.27
N GLY A 51 2.24 -6.39 9.26
CA GLY A 51 2.05 -7.39 10.32
C GLY A 51 1.42 -8.70 9.82
N ARG A 52 0.40 -8.60 8.96
CA ARG A 52 -0.36 -9.76 8.46
C ARG A 52 0.37 -10.52 7.37
N ASP A 53 0.87 -9.81 6.37
CA ASP A 53 1.40 -10.39 5.13
C ASP A 53 2.93 -10.55 5.19
N PHE A 54 3.61 -9.76 6.03
CA PHE A 54 5.06 -9.71 6.15
C PHE A 54 5.57 -9.77 7.60
N GLY A 55 4.77 -10.32 8.52
CA GLY A 55 5.02 -10.20 9.97
C GLY A 55 6.38 -10.73 10.46
N HIS A 56 7.04 -11.57 9.65
CA HIS A 56 8.39 -12.08 9.90
C HIS A 56 9.50 -11.06 9.67
N LEU A 57 9.25 -10.00 8.88
CA LEU A 57 10.22 -8.96 8.54
C LEU A 57 10.35 -7.88 9.62
N GLY A 58 9.30 -7.69 10.43
CA GLY A 58 9.25 -6.65 11.46
C GLY A 58 9.19 -5.23 10.88
N TYR A 59 8.89 -4.25 11.74
CA TYR A 59 8.81 -2.84 11.33
C TYR A 59 10.18 -2.17 11.40
N SER A 60 11.06 -2.52 10.46
CA SER A 60 12.38 -1.90 10.28
C SER A 60 12.54 -1.37 8.86
N PRO A 61 13.49 -0.45 8.60
CA PRO A 61 13.79 0.00 7.23
C PRO A 61 14.08 -1.15 6.27
N GLU A 62 14.80 -2.18 6.73
CA GLU A 62 15.13 -3.37 5.96
C GLU A 62 13.89 -4.21 5.67
N GLY A 63 13.04 -4.44 6.68
CA GLY A 63 11.79 -5.18 6.50
C GLY A 63 10.81 -4.48 5.55
N LEU A 64 10.76 -3.14 5.57
CA LEU A 64 9.98 -2.36 4.61
C LEU A 64 10.54 -2.46 3.19
N ALA A 65 11.87 -2.42 3.03
CA ALA A 65 12.50 -2.55 1.72
C ALA A 65 12.31 -3.96 1.13
N GLU A 66 12.41 -5.00 1.95
CA GLU A 66 12.19 -6.38 1.55
C GLU A 66 10.72 -6.64 1.21
N ALA A 67 9.78 -6.16 2.03
CA ALA A 67 8.35 -6.22 1.70
C ALA A 67 8.07 -5.49 0.38
N ALA A 68 8.61 -4.29 0.18
CA ALA A 68 8.43 -3.54 -1.06
C ALA A 68 8.98 -4.28 -2.29
N ALA A 69 10.13 -4.94 -2.16
CA ALA A 69 10.72 -5.74 -3.25
C ALA A 69 9.89 -7.01 -3.57
N ALA A 70 9.18 -7.56 -2.59
CA ALA A 70 8.31 -8.72 -2.78
C ALA A 70 6.95 -8.38 -3.40
N ILE A 71 6.55 -7.10 -3.36
CA ILE A 71 5.25 -6.61 -3.85
C ILE A 71 5.26 -6.31 -5.37
N ASP A 72 6.42 -6.35 -6.04
CA ASP A 72 6.64 -6.00 -7.46
C ASP A 72 5.51 -6.45 -8.41
#